data_AF-A0A545TMR8-F1
#
_entry.id   AF-A0A545TMR8-F1
#
_cell.length_a   1.000
_cell.length_b   1.000
_cell.length_c   1.000
_cell.angle_alpha   90.00
_cell.angle_beta   90.00
_cell.angle_gamma   90.00
#
_symmetry.space_group_name_H-M   'P 1'
#
loop_
_entity.id
_entity.type
_entity.pdbx_description
1 polymer ?
#
loop_
_entity_poly.entity_id
_entity_poly.type
_entity_poly.pdbx_seq_one_letter_code
_entity_poly.pdbx_strand_id
1 'polypeptide(L)'
;MTKTALVFMTATLTLSTTVPSLAQESRALRKPFYETETEHCTLKASNERSGGSLRLDIGRKDPDHACAFTEAETVALFTRILDAHQQNNSGGSYTSLMLGSLSHYSWMQRYLMETARRDENWSQKIGRPIAGHENTYVNSILNRPEMIEVFNKAGAKHGYRFSGASCEKVFISDNGLPYDAFCWIEMTPGEPDQ
;
A
#
# COMPACT_ATOMS: atom_id res chain seq x y z
N MET A 1 -52.81 -59.94 -13.90
CA MET A 1 -52.53 -59.19 -12.65
C MET A 1 -51.44 -58.19 -12.93
N THR A 2 -51.83 -56.94 -13.21
CA THR A 2 -50.95 -55.88 -13.73
C THR A 2 -50.49 -55.01 -12.55
N LYS A 3 -49.16 -54.94 -12.31
CA LYS A 3 -48.57 -54.08 -11.27
C LYS A 3 -48.20 -52.73 -11.88
N THR A 4 -48.91 -51.69 -11.48
CA THR A 4 -48.59 -50.28 -11.78
C THR A 4 -47.53 -49.79 -10.80
N ALA A 5 -46.38 -49.34 -11.32
CA ALA A 5 -45.34 -48.69 -10.53
C ALA A 5 -45.59 -47.18 -10.52
N LEU A 6 -45.59 -46.58 -9.33
CA LEU A 6 -45.73 -45.13 -9.12
C LEU A 6 -44.35 -44.56 -8.77
N VAL A 7 -43.84 -43.64 -9.59
CA VAL A 7 -42.58 -42.93 -9.36
C VAL A 7 -42.90 -41.55 -8.79
N PHE A 8 -42.47 -41.28 -7.56
CA PHE A 8 -42.53 -39.95 -6.95
C PHE A 8 -41.22 -39.20 -7.22
N MET A 9 -41.30 -38.12 -8.00
CA MET A 9 -40.19 -37.21 -8.27
C MET A 9 -40.30 -36.03 -7.30
N THR A 10 -39.41 -35.95 -6.32
CA THR A 10 -39.34 -34.83 -5.36
C THR A 10 -38.37 -33.78 -5.90
N ALA A 11 -38.91 -32.65 -6.37
CA ALA A 11 -38.13 -31.49 -6.77
C ALA A 11 -37.72 -30.69 -5.52
N THR A 12 -36.43 -30.68 -5.20
CA THR A 12 -35.85 -29.84 -4.14
C THR A 12 -35.45 -28.50 -4.75
N LEU A 13 -36.21 -27.44 -4.44
CA LEU A 13 -35.83 -26.07 -4.76
C LEU A 13 -34.80 -25.58 -3.73
N THR A 14 -33.56 -25.33 -4.14
CA THR A 14 -32.54 -24.66 -3.32
C THR A 14 -32.51 -23.18 -3.68
N LEU A 15 -33.01 -22.33 -2.78
CA LEU A 15 -32.88 -20.87 -2.86
C LEU A 15 -31.49 -20.47 -2.35
N SER A 16 -30.51 -20.42 -3.24
CA SER A 16 -29.19 -19.84 -2.94
C SER A 16 -29.31 -18.32 -2.91
N THR A 17 -29.40 -17.73 -1.72
CA THR A 17 -29.24 -16.29 -1.52
C THR A 17 -27.74 -15.99 -1.48
N THR A 18 -27.19 -15.51 -2.58
CA THR A 18 -25.83 -14.96 -2.61
C THR A 18 -25.83 -13.63 -1.87
N VAL A 19 -25.45 -13.64 -0.60
CA VAL A 19 -25.13 -12.41 0.14
C VAL A 19 -23.87 -11.82 -0.49
N PRO A 20 -23.94 -10.62 -1.10
CA PRO A 20 -22.73 -9.97 -1.57
C PRO A 20 -21.83 -9.70 -0.36
N SER A 21 -20.58 -10.18 -0.45
CA SER A 21 -19.56 -9.92 0.55
C SER A 21 -19.32 -8.41 0.67
N LEU A 22 -19.30 -7.88 1.89
CA LEU A 22 -18.94 -6.49 2.22
C LEU A 22 -17.61 -6.05 1.58
N ALA A 23 -16.71 -6.99 1.26
CA ALA A 23 -15.47 -6.69 0.56
C ALA A 23 -15.70 -6.21 -0.90
N GLN A 24 -16.77 -6.65 -1.55
CA GLN A 24 -17.08 -6.34 -2.94
C GLN A 24 -17.73 -4.96 -3.10
N GLU A 25 -18.51 -4.51 -2.12
CA GLU A 25 -19.08 -3.16 -2.07
C GLU A 25 -18.00 -2.08 -1.84
N SER A 26 -16.96 -2.40 -1.06
CA SER A 26 -15.84 -1.47 -0.81
C SER A 26 -14.97 -1.15 -2.04
N ARG A 27 -14.99 -2.01 -3.07
CA ARG A 27 -14.25 -1.82 -4.33
C ARG A 27 -14.98 -0.92 -5.33
N ALA A 28 -16.30 -0.76 -5.21
CA ALA A 28 -17.11 -0.01 -6.18
C ALA A 28 -17.05 1.53 -6.02
N LEU A 29 -16.35 2.06 -5.01
CA LEU A 29 -16.44 3.48 -4.60
C LEU A 29 -15.20 4.34 -4.84
N ARG A 30 -14.13 3.79 -5.45
CA ARG A 30 -12.87 4.53 -5.64
C ARG A 30 -12.60 4.76 -7.11
N LYS A 31 -12.96 5.96 -7.60
CA LYS A 31 -12.57 6.40 -8.94
C LYS A 31 -11.13 6.91 -8.88
N PRO A 32 -10.16 6.27 -9.56
CA PRO A 32 -8.81 6.82 -9.64
C PRO A 32 -8.82 8.15 -10.40
N PHE A 33 -7.98 9.09 -9.97
CA PHE A 33 -7.74 10.35 -10.68
C PHE A 33 -6.43 10.31 -11.48
N TYR A 34 -5.60 9.28 -11.26
CA TYR A 34 -4.38 9.01 -12.00
C TYR A 34 -4.24 7.52 -12.21
N GLU A 35 -3.95 7.11 -13.44
CA GLU A 35 -3.63 5.73 -13.80
C GLU A 35 -2.43 5.72 -14.73
N THR A 36 -1.50 4.80 -14.51
CA THR A 36 -0.37 4.55 -15.41
C THR A 36 0.03 3.09 -15.32
N GLU A 37 0.86 2.64 -16.24
CA GLU A 37 1.48 1.33 -16.18
C GLU A 37 2.97 1.41 -16.49
N THR A 38 3.70 0.40 -16.04
CA THR A 38 5.03 0.05 -16.53
C THR A 38 4.94 -1.27 -17.30
N GLU A 39 6.09 -1.82 -17.68
CA GLU A 39 6.15 -3.15 -18.26
C GLU A 39 5.52 -4.20 -17.32
N HIS A 40 5.83 -4.15 -16.02
CA HIS A 40 5.45 -5.19 -15.05
C HIS A 40 4.33 -4.77 -14.08
N CYS A 41 3.92 -3.50 -14.06
CA CYS A 41 3.02 -2.97 -13.04
C CYS A 41 1.89 -2.13 -13.61
N THR A 42 0.73 -2.20 -12.96
CA THR A 42 -0.36 -1.22 -13.07
C THR A 42 -0.36 -0.37 -11.80
N LEU A 43 -0.62 0.93 -11.96
CA LEU A 43 -0.62 1.89 -10.87
C LEU A 43 -1.87 2.75 -10.96
N LYS A 44 -2.55 2.92 -9.82
CA LYS A 44 -3.75 3.76 -9.71
C LYS A 44 -3.66 4.61 -8.46
N ALA A 45 -3.80 5.92 -8.60
CA ALA A 45 -3.92 6.83 -7.47
C ALA A 45 -5.37 7.28 -7.32
N SER A 46 -5.88 7.21 -6.08
CA SER A 46 -7.27 7.55 -5.76
C SER A 46 -7.37 8.29 -4.43
N ASN A 47 -8.48 9.01 -4.26
CA ASN A 47 -8.81 9.71 -3.03
C ASN A 47 -9.58 8.79 -2.09
N GLU A 48 -9.11 8.66 -0.85
CA GLU A 48 -9.90 8.04 0.20
C GLU A 48 -10.85 9.10 0.78
N ARG A 49 -12.12 9.03 0.34
CA ARG A 49 -13.15 10.06 0.58
C ARG A 49 -13.37 10.47 2.04
N SER A 50 -13.01 9.62 3.00
CA SER A 50 -13.28 9.84 4.42
C SER A 50 -12.11 10.39 5.24
N GLY A 51 -10.90 10.52 4.69
CA GLY A 51 -9.71 10.71 5.53
C GLY A 51 -8.61 11.62 4.99
N GLY A 52 -8.80 12.28 3.85
CA GLY A 52 -7.72 13.08 3.26
C GLY A 52 -6.50 12.22 2.90
N SER A 53 -6.69 10.93 2.62
CA SER A 53 -5.59 10.04 2.23
C SER A 53 -5.49 9.93 0.72
N LEU A 54 -4.27 10.10 0.22
CA LEU A 54 -3.84 9.66 -1.09
C LEU A 54 -3.57 8.17 -1.03
N ARG A 55 -4.27 7.37 -1.84
CA ARG A 55 -4.02 5.93 -1.93
C ARG A 55 -3.39 5.58 -3.25
N LEU A 56 -2.29 4.82 -3.19
CA LEU A 56 -1.66 4.22 -4.36
C LEU A 56 -1.92 2.71 -4.37
N ASP A 57 -2.70 2.24 -5.35
CA ASP A 57 -2.88 0.82 -5.61
C ASP A 57 -1.91 0.39 -6.72
N ILE A 58 -1.02 -0.54 -6.39
CA ILE A 58 -0.02 -1.11 -7.30
C ILE A 58 -0.38 -2.58 -7.52
N GLY A 59 -0.60 -2.95 -8.77
CA GLY A 59 -0.91 -4.31 -9.18
C GLY A 59 0.15 -4.87 -10.13
N ARG A 60 0.48 -6.15 -10.00
CA ARG A 60 1.40 -6.83 -10.91
C ARG A 60 0.69 -7.22 -12.20
N LYS A 61 1.34 -6.98 -13.35
CA LYS A 61 0.91 -7.46 -14.67
C LYS A 61 1.41 -8.89 -14.93
N ASP A 62 2.54 -9.23 -14.32
CA ASP A 62 3.23 -10.50 -14.48
C ASP A 62 3.53 -11.13 -13.10
N PRO A 63 3.09 -12.37 -12.83
CA PRO A 63 3.34 -13.07 -11.57
C PRO A 63 4.82 -13.45 -11.34
N ASP A 64 5.68 -13.39 -12.36
CA ASP A 64 7.11 -13.69 -12.25
C ASP A 64 7.96 -12.43 -12.02
N HIS A 65 7.43 -11.24 -12.32
CA HIS A 65 8.14 -9.97 -12.14
C HIS A 65 7.52 -9.11 -11.04
N ALA A 66 8.31 -8.76 -10.03
CA ALA A 66 7.86 -7.89 -8.94
C ALA A 66 7.77 -6.44 -9.42
N CYS A 67 6.83 -5.68 -8.85
CA CYS A 67 6.93 -4.22 -8.87
C CYS A 67 8.07 -3.83 -7.95
N ALA A 68 9.07 -3.10 -8.46
CA ALA A 68 10.34 -2.91 -7.76
C ALA A 68 10.92 -1.52 -8.03
N PHE A 69 10.15 -0.47 -7.76
CA PHE A 69 10.56 0.91 -8.02
C PHE A 69 11.86 1.26 -7.28
N THR A 70 12.77 1.91 -7.99
CA THR A 70 13.97 2.57 -7.45
C THR A 70 13.59 3.89 -6.77
N GLU A 71 14.54 4.50 -6.05
CA GLU A 71 14.31 5.81 -5.40
C GLU A 71 13.89 6.87 -6.45
N ALA A 72 14.63 6.96 -7.55
CA ALA A 72 14.36 7.93 -8.62
C ALA A 72 12.99 7.71 -9.27
N GLU A 73 12.60 6.44 -9.52
CA GLU A 73 11.28 6.13 -10.05
C GLU A 73 10.17 6.42 -9.05
N THR A 74 10.43 6.23 -7.76
CA THR A 74 9.50 6.57 -6.67
C THR A 74 9.24 8.06 -6.67
N VAL A 75 10.29 8.89 -6.67
CA VAL A 75 10.15 10.36 -6.76
C VAL A 75 9.36 10.75 -8.01
N ALA A 76 9.76 10.25 -9.18
CA ALA A 76 9.12 10.59 -10.44
C ALA A 76 7.64 10.16 -10.50
N LEU A 77 7.30 9.00 -9.91
CA LEU A 77 5.92 8.53 -9.80
C LEU A 77 5.09 9.46 -8.92
N PHE A 78 5.57 9.78 -7.72
CA PHE A 78 4.82 10.64 -6.80
C PHE A 78 4.69 12.08 -7.32
N THR A 79 5.70 12.63 -7.99
CA THR A 79 5.58 13.91 -8.68
C THR A 79 4.45 13.88 -9.71
N ARG A 80 4.38 12.85 -10.57
CA ARG A 80 3.29 12.75 -11.57
C ARG A 80 1.90 12.59 -10.94
N ILE A 81 1.80 11.85 -9.82
CA ILE A 81 0.54 11.72 -9.09
C ILE A 81 0.09 13.07 -8.54
N LEU A 82 1.01 13.84 -7.93
CA LEU A 82 0.71 15.16 -7.38
C LEU A 82 0.42 16.21 -8.47
N ASP A 83 1.13 16.16 -9.61
CA ASP A 83 0.80 16.96 -10.80
C ASP A 83 -0.64 16.67 -11.27
N ALA A 84 -1.03 15.39 -11.37
CA ALA A 84 -2.38 14.99 -11.78
C ALA A 84 -3.46 15.40 -10.76
N HIS A 85 -3.15 15.33 -9.46
CA HIS A 85 -4.04 15.80 -8.41
C HIS A 85 -4.34 17.30 -8.55
N GLN A 86 -3.30 18.11 -8.79
CA GLN A 86 -3.40 19.56 -8.96
C GLN A 86 -4.17 19.93 -10.23
N GLN A 87 -3.92 19.23 -11.35
CA GLN A 87 -4.61 19.49 -12.62
C GLN A 87 -6.10 19.14 -12.57
N ASN A 88 -6.45 18.05 -11.89
CA ASN A 88 -7.82 17.55 -11.85
C ASN A 88 -8.68 18.19 -10.77
N ASN A 89 -8.14 19.15 -9.99
CA ASN A 89 -8.81 19.76 -8.83
C ASN A 89 -9.52 18.70 -7.97
N SER A 90 -8.86 17.57 -7.73
CA SER A 90 -9.54 16.36 -7.23
C SER A 90 -10.03 16.45 -5.77
N GLY A 91 -9.98 17.64 -5.18
CA GLY A 91 -10.64 18.02 -3.93
C GLY A 91 -9.81 17.69 -2.70
N GLY A 92 -9.56 18.70 -1.86
CA GLY A 92 -8.94 18.58 -0.55
C GLY A 92 -7.42 18.39 -0.57
N SER A 93 -6.76 18.92 0.45
CA SER A 93 -5.36 18.58 0.72
C SER A 93 -5.28 17.19 1.33
N TYR A 94 -4.22 16.45 1.01
CA TYR A 94 -3.96 15.18 1.67
C TYR A 94 -3.22 15.36 2.99
N THR A 95 -3.57 14.54 3.97
CA THR A 95 -2.90 14.42 5.28
C THR A 95 -2.08 13.14 5.40
N SER A 96 -2.30 12.18 4.50
CA SER A 96 -1.57 10.91 4.49
C SER A 96 -1.48 10.31 3.09
N LEU A 97 -0.44 9.52 2.87
CA LEU A 97 -0.20 8.69 1.70
C LEU A 97 -0.20 7.22 2.14
N MET A 98 -1.10 6.41 1.59
CA MET A 98 -1.02 4.95 1.70
C MET A 98 -0.01 4.44 0.66
N LEU A 99 1.18 4.05 1.13
CA LEU A 99 2.27 3.57 0.28
C LEU A 99 2.01 2.14 -0.23
N GLY A 100 1.26 1.35 0.55
CA GLY A 100 1.06 -0.07 0.31
C GLY A 100 2.23 -0.90 0.85
N SER A 101 2.57 -1.98 0.14
CA SER A 101 3.67 -2.87 0.47
C SER A 101 5.02 -2.23 0.09
N LEU A 102 5.99 -2.27 1.01
CA LEU A 102 7.38 -1.87 0.75
C LEU A 102 8.06 -2.73 -0.32
N SER A 103 7.60 -3.95 -0.55
CA SER A 103 8.12 -4.80 -1.62
C SER A 103 7.97 -4.17 -3.01
N HIS A 104 7.02 -3.23 -3.17
CA HIS A 104 6.89 -2.43 -4.39
C HIS A 104 8.06 -1.45 -4.61
N TYR A 105 8.83 -1.14 -3.57
CA TYR A 105 9.89 -0.13 -3.56
C TYR A 105 11.20 -0.81 -3.14
N SER A 106 11.93 -1.35 -4.12
CA SER A 106 13.11 -2.20 -3.87
C SER A 106 14.19 -1.51 -3.04
N TRP A 107 14.31 -0.18 -3.15
CA TRP A 107 15.24 0.62 -2.35
C TRP A 107 14.84 0.67 -0.87
N MET A 108 13.55 0.80 -0.54
CA MET A 108 13.06 0.83 0.84
C MET A 108 13.19 -0.55 1.50
N GLN A 109 12.77 -1.60 0.79
CA GLN A 109 12.94 -2.98 1.24
C GLN A 109 14.40 -3.27 1.55
N ARG A 110 15.31 -2.93 0.62
CA ARG A 110 16.75 -3.13 0.83
C ARG A 110 17.25 -2.35 2.04
N TYR A 111 16.90 -1.07 2.15
CA TYR A 111 17.32 -0.22 3.26
C TYR A 111 16.87 -0.79 4.62
N LEU A 112 15.61 -1.26 4.70
CA LEU A 112 15.05 -1.89 5.89
C LEU A 112 15.81 -3.16 6.28
N MET A 113 16.00 -4.08 5.32
CA MET A 113 16.69 -5.34 5.56
C MET A 113 18.17 -5.15 5.93
N GLU A 114 18.88 -4.26 5.24
CA GLU A 114 20.29 -3.96 5.54
C GLU A 114 20.45 -3.32 6.91
N THR A 115 19.54 -2.42 7.29
CA THR A 115 19.54 -1.78 8.61
C THR A 115 19.32 -2.83 9.70
N ALA A 116 18.25 -3.63 9.59
CA ALA A 116 17.95 -4.67 10.57
C ALA A 116 19.04 -5.75 10.66
N ARG A 117 19.77 -6.00 9.56
CA ARG A 117 20.88 -6.96 9.57
C ARG A 117 22.04 -6.52 10.45
N ARG A 118 22.30 -5.21 10.52
CA ARG A 118 23.47 -4.62 11.19
C ARG A 118 23.14 -4.02 12.55
N ASP A 119 21.86 -3.86 12.87
CA ASP A 119 21.39 -3.26 14.10
C ASP A 119 21.34 -4.29 15.23
N GLU A 120 22.08 -4.03 16.30
CA GLU A 120 22.09 -4.88 17.49
C GLU A 120 20.73 -4.95 18.19
N ASN A 121 19.84 -3.98 17.96
CA ASN A 121 18.50 -3.97 18.51
C ASN A 121 17.53 -4.91 17.76
N TRP A 122 17.96 -5.52 16.65
CA TRP A 122 17.20 -6.53 15.94
C TRP A 122 17.81 -7.92 16.11
N SER A 123 17.00 -8.89 16.53
CA SER A 123 17.45 -10.27 16.65
C SER A 123 16.98 -11.10 15.47
N GLN A 124 17.89 -11.32 14.51
CA GLN A 124 17.64 -12.17 13.32
C GLN A 124 17.24 -13.59 13.70
N LYS A 125 17.76 -14.12 14.81
CA LYS A 125 17.45 -15.48 15.28
C LYS A 125 15.96 -15.68 15.57
N ILE A 126 15.29 -14.64 16.08
CA ILE A 126 13.88 -14.70 16.48
C ILE A 126 12.97 -13.84 15.59
N GLY A 127 13.53 -13.14 14.60
CA GLY A 127 12.77 -12.37 13.63
C GLY A 127 12.04 -11.15 14.19
N ARG A 128 12.57 -10.52 15.25
CA ARG A 128 11.93 -9.39 15.94
C ARG A 128 12.94 -8.51 16.68
N PRO A 129 12.58 -7.29 17.14
CA PRO A 129 13.50 -6.47 17.92
C PRO A 129 13.78 -7.11 19.30
N ILE A 130 14.93 -6.79 19.88
CA ILE A 130 15.31 -7.24 21.24
C ILE A 130 14.31 -6.71 22.28
N ALA A 131 13.83 -5.49 22.08
CA ALA A 131 12.81 -4.86 22.91
C ALA A 131 11.75 -4.16 22.04
N GLY A 132 10.49 -4.18 22.50
CA GLY A 132 9.36 -3.54 21.81
C GLY A 132 8.73 -4.41 20.72
N HIS A 133 8.00 -3.73 19.81
CA HIS A 133 7.26 -4.35 18.71
C HIS A 133 7.92 -4.10 17.36
N GLU A 134 7.71 -5.02 16.42
CA GLU A 134 8.25 -4.97 15.06
C GLU A 134 7.80 -3.69 14.35
N ASN A 135 6.54 -3.28 14.51
CA ASN A 135 6.01 -2.04 13.94
C ASN A 135 6.77 -0.81 14.46
N THR A 136 7.02 -0.73 15.77
CA THR A 136 7.78 0.40 16.36
C THR A 136 9.19 0.44 15.81
N TYR A 137 9.84 -0.73 15.70
CA TYR A 137 11.18 -0.85 15.13
C TYR A 137 11.21 -0.41 13.66
N VAL A 138 10.34 -0.93 12.81
CA VAL A 138 10.25 -0.56 11.38
C VAL A 138 9.92 0.92 11.22
N ASN A 139 8.98 1.46 12.00
CA ASN A 139 8.66 2.88 12.00
C ASN A 139 9.91 3.71 12.33
N SER A 140 10.72 3.32 13.32
CA SER A 140 11.94 4.06 13.67
C SER A 140 12.96 4.13 12.52
N ILE A 141 13.01 3.11 11.67
CA ILE A 141 13.88 3.07 10.49
C ILE A 141 13.31 3.95 9.37
N LEU A 142 12.01 3.83 9.08
CA LEU A 142 11.39 4.56 7.97
C LEU A 142 11.16 6.04 8.28
N ASN A 143 11.17 6.43 9.55
CA ASN A 143 11.14 7.83 10.00
C ASN A 143 12.51 8.51 9.98
N ARG A 144 13.58 7.83 9.53
CA ARG A 144 14.89 8.47 9.41
C ARG A 144 14.87 9.57 8.34
N PRO A 145 15.61 10.68 8.53
CA PRO A 145 15.56 11.83 7.63
C PRO A 145 15.79 11.47 6.16
N GLU A 146 16.73 10.58 5.86
CA GLU A 146 17.04 10.17 4.49
C GLU A 146 15.88 9.44 3.79
N MET A 147 15.01 8.75 4.55
CA MET A 147 13.85 8.05 4.00
C MET A 147 12.73 9.04 3.69
N ILE A 148 12.45 9.95 4.63
CA ILE A 148 11.41 10.98 4.48
C ILE A 148 11.78 11.99 3.39
N GLU A 149 13.07 12.29 3.23
CA GLU A 149 13.55 13.26 2.24
C GLU A 149 13.25 12.83 0.80
N VAL A 150 13.20 11.53 0.51
CA VAL A 150 12.78 11.02 -0.81
C VAL A 150 11.36 11.47 -1.15
N PHE A 151 10.44 11.40 -0.18
CA PHE A 151 9.07 11.83 -0.37
C PHE A 151 8.96 13.36 -0.41
N ASN A 152 9.74 14.07 0.42
CA ASN A 152 9.81 15.54 0.36
C ASN A 152 10.25 16.05 -1.01
N LYS A 153 11.23 15.39 -1.68
CA LYS A 153 11.63 15.74 -3.06
C LYS A 153 10.45 15.70 -4.04
N ALA A 154 9.54 14.73 -3.89
CA ALA A 154 8.34 14.65 -4.71
C ALA A 154 7.29 15.69 -4.33
N GLY A 155 7.11 15.96 -3.02
CA GLY A 155 6.10 16.87 -2.48
C GLY A 155 6.41 18.36 -2.61
N ALA A 156 7.69 18.75 -2.61
CA ALA A 156 8.11 20.15 -2.46
C ALA A 156 7.48 21.09 -3.51
N LYS A 157 7.48 20.70 -4.79
CA LYS A 157 6.87 21.49 -5.89
C LYS A 157 5.37 21.69 -5.71
N HIS A 158 4.71 20.80 -4.98
CA HIS A 158 3.26 20.76 -4.79
C HIS A 158 2.82 21.31 -3.44
N GLY A 159 3.74 21.91 -2.68
CA GLY A 159 3.45 22.39 -1.34
C GLY A 159 3.05 21.25 -0.41
N TYR A 160 3.69 20.08 -0.51
CA TYR A 160 3.53 19.00 0.46
C TYR A 160 4.83 18.75 1.21
N ARG A 161 4.73 18.59 2.53
CA ARG A 161 5.80 18.14 3.40
C ARG A 161 5.42 16.80 4.02
N PHE A 162 6.29 15.82 3.91
CA PHE A 162 6.16 14.53 4.58
C PHE A 162 6.86 14.58 5.93
N SER A 163 6.19 14.08 6.98
CA SER A 163 6.67 14.20 8.37
C SER A 163 7.07 12.88 9.00
N GLY A 164 6.52 11.77 8.52
CA GLY A 164 6.82 10.46 9.09
C GLY A 164 6.13 9.30 8.40
N ALA A 165 6.51 8.09 8.78
CA ALA A 165 5.93 6.84 8.34
C ALA A 165 5.34 6.07 9.52
N SER A 166 4.20 5.43 9.30
CA SER A 166 3.56 4.52 10.24
C SER A 166 3.15 3.24 9.54
N CYS A 167 3.69 2.12 9.99
CA CYS A 167 3.43 0.80 9.44
C CYS A 167 2.54 -0.02 10.37
N GLU A 168 1.51 -0.64 9.78
CA GLU A 168 0.51 -1.41 10.52
C GLU A 168 0.82 -2.90 10.55
N LYS A 169 1.54 -3.39 9.53
CA LYS A 169 1.86 -4.81 9.40
C LYS A 169 3.26 -4.96 8.86
N VAL A 170 4.09 -5.71 9.55
CA VAL A 170 5.46 -6.05 9.15
C VAL A 170 5.51 -7.53 8.78
N PHE A 171 6.22 -7.86 7.71
CA PHE A 171 6.47 -9.23 7.30
C PHE A 171 7.95 -9.55 7.46
N ILE A 172 8.20 -10.73 8.03
CA ILE A 172 9.53 -11.24 8.36
C ILE A 172 9.85 -12.38 7.40
N SER A 173 11.04 -12.37 6.81
CA SER A 173 11.50 -13.42 5.90
C SER A 173 12.04 -14.61 6.68
N ASP A 174 12.26 -15.73 5.99
CA ASP A 174 12.74 -16.98 6.61
C ASP A 174 14.12 -16.84 7.29
N ASN A 175 14.92 -15.86 6.88
CA ASN A 175 16.20 -15.52 7.53
C ASN A 175 16.05 -14.55 8.72
N GLY A 176 14.81 -14.28 9.16
CA GLY A 176 14.51 -13.46 10.33
C GLY A 176 14.73 -11.96 10.15
N LEU A 177 14.69 -11.44 8.91
CA LEU A 177 14.77 -10.01 8.62
C LEU A 177 13.39 -9.43 8.26
N PRO A 178 13.09 -8.17 8.61
CA PRO A 178 11.89 -7.50 8.14
C PRO A 178 12.07 -7.14 6.66
N TYR A 179 11.31 -7.78 5.77
CA TYR A 179 11.47 -7.63 4.32
C TYR A 179 10.33 -6.83 3.67
N ASP A 180 9.19 -6.70 4.34
CA ASP A 180 8.07 -5.95 3.82
C ASP A 180 7.25 -5.34 4.96
N ALA A 181 6.51 -4.28 4.65
CA ALA A 181 5.54 -3.69 5.56
C ALA A 181 4.42 -2.98 4.78
N PHE A 182 3.23 -2.91 5.38
CA PHE A 182 2.17 -2.01 4.93
C PHE A 182 2.26 -0.70 5.68
N CYS A 183 2.55 0.39 4.97
CA CYS A 183 2.85 1.67 5.58
C CYS A 183 2.00 2.81 5.02
N TRP A 184 1.77 3.77 5.92
CA TRP A 184 1.30 5.11 5.64
C TRP A 184 2.45 6.09 5.80
N ILE A 185 2.42 7.18 5.04
CA ILE A 185 3.31 8.31 5.22
C ILE A 185 2.45 9.52 5.53
N GLU A 186 2.74 10.16 6.65
CA GLU A 186 2.12 11.42 7.02
C GLU A 186 2.58 12.52 6.07
N MET A 187 1.64 13.31 5.58
CA MET A 187 1.91 14.46 4.74
C MET A 187 1.09 15.65 5.21
N THR A 188 1.63 16.84 5.06
CA THR A 188 0.96 18.08 5.40
C THR A 188 1.02 19.00 4.19
N PRO A 189 -0.08 19.66 3.81
CA PRO A 189 0.01 20.78 2.91
C PRO A 189 0.87 21.86 3.59
N GLY A 190 1.91 22.33 2.92
CA GLY A 190 2.62 23.52 3.31
C GLY A 190 1.68 24.71 3.24
N GLU A 191 1.89 25.68 4.13
CA GLU A 191 1.26 26.98 3.95
C GLU A 191 1.68 27.51 2.57
N PRO A 192 0.76 28.00 1.73
CA PRO A 192 1.17 28.72 0.53
C PRO A 192 2.07 29.86 0.98
N ASP A 193 3.27 29.96 0.42
CA ASP A 193 4.21 31.07 0.69
C ASP A 193 3.41 32.38 0.63
N GLN A 194 3.21 33.02 1.79
CA GLN A 194 2.52 34.31 1.93
C GLN A 194 3.45 35.46 1.52
#